data_AF-A0A087WSC5-F1
#
_entry.id   AF-A0A087WSC5-F1
#
_cell.length_a   1.000
_cell.length_b   1.000
_cell.length_c   1.000
_cell.angle_alpha   90.00
_cell.angle_beta   90.00
_cell.angle_gamma   90.00
#
_symmetry.space_group_name_H-M   'P 1'
#
loop_
_entity.id
_entity.type
_entity.pdbx_description
1 polymer ?
#
loop_
_entity_poly.entity_id
_entity_poly.type
_entity_poly.pdbx_seq_one_letter_code
_entity_poly.pdbx_strand_id
1 'polypeptide(L)'
;MPLFSWVKWPRNYSYKQTRYAGSEVVTKTLLRELKWHLKERERLIHEIENEQKVKKTGVDYNWLRSYQTSHTMIPATEQRQLEVLCSQVQPCQAGTVLSR
;
A
#
# COMPACT_ATOMS: atom_id res chain seq x y z
N MET A 1 -9.00 8.71 -14.31
CA MET A 1 -8.10 9.59 -13.54
C MET A 1 -6.81 8.83 -13.23
N PRO A 2 -5.62 9.44 -13.32
CA PRO A 2 -4.40 8.74 -12.89
C PRO A 2 -4.44 8.59 -11.36
N LEU A 3 -4.48 7.34 -10.88
CA LEU A 3 -4.56 6.98 -9.46
C LEU A 3 -3.38 7.49 -8.59
N PHE A 4 -2.31 7.96 -9.23
CA PHE A 4 -1.06 8.33 -8.58
C PHE A 4 -0.57 9.74 -8.96
N SER A 5 -1.48 10.67 -9.29
CA SER A 5 -1.12 12.08 -9.57
C SER A 5 -0.43 12.80 -8.40
N TRP A 6 -0.67 12.33 -7.17
CA TRP A 6 0.00 12.78 -5.94
C TRP A 6 1.43 12.25 -5.78
N VAL A 7 1.76 11.14 -6.46
CA VAL A 7 3.12 10.61 -6.50
C VAL A 7 3.86 11.28 -7.65
N LYS A 8 4.77 12.20 -7.33
CA LYS A 8 5.76 12.71 -8.30
C LYS A 8 6.74 11.59 -8.61
N TRP A 9 6.33 10.67 -9.49
CA TRP A 9 7.24 9.69 -10.06
C TRP A 9 8.40 10.45 -10.72
N PRO A 10 9.65 9.98 -10.57
CA PRO A 10 10.79 10.60 -11.26
C PRO A 10 10.49 10.57 -12.76
N ARG A 11 10.12 11.74 -13.28
CA ARG A 11 9.95 12.00 -14.71
C ARG A 11 11.35 11.87 -15.29
N ASN A 12 11.57 10.80 -16.05
CA ASN A 12 12.72 10.48 -16.91
C ASN A 12 13.32 9.09 -16.60
N TYR A 13 12.58 8.03 -16.94
CA TYR A 13 13.23 6.88 -17.55
C TYR A 13 12.62 6.76 -18.94
N SER A 14 13.45 7.08 -19.94
CA SER A 14 13.16 6.85 -21.35
C SER A 14 12.45 5.51 -21.52
N TYR A 15 11.34 5.56 -22.24
CA TYR A 15 10.35 4.52 -22.51
C TYR A 15 10.95 3.32 -23.26
N LYS A 16 11.98 2.68 -22.70
CA LYS A 16 12.32 1.31 -23.05
C LYS A 16 11.64 0.46 -22.01
N GLN A 17 10.57 -0.21 -22.45
CA GLN A 17 9.84 -1.21 -21.68
C GLN A 17 10.74 -2.45 -21.50
N THR A 18 11.88 -2.27 -20.85
CA THR A 18 12.85 -3.31 -20.60
C THR A 18 12.61 -3.75 -19.17
N ARG A 19 11.97 -4.90 -18.99
CA ARG A 19 11.95 -5.56 -17.68
C ARG A 19 13.40 -5.81 -17.30
N TYR A 20 13.87 -5.18 -16.22
CA TYR A 20 15.21 -5.42 -15.71
C TYR A 20 15.32 -6.84 -15.16
N ALA A 21 16.50 -7.45 -15.26
CA ALA A 21 16.77 -8.69 -14.54
C ALA A 21 16.52 -8.48 -13.03
N GLY A 22 15.69 -9.31 -12.41
CA GLY A 22 15.26 -9.16 -11.01
C GLY A 22 14.06 -8.23 -10.78
N SER A 23 13.43 -7.67 -11.82
CA SER A 23 12.25 -6.81 -11.68
C SER A 23 11.07 -7.51 -11.00
N GLU A 24 10.95 -8.83 -11.15
CA GLU A 24 9.89 -9.61 -10.50
C GLU A 24 10.01 -9.59 -8.97
N VAL A 25 11.24 -9.70 -8.45
CA VAL A 25 11.50 -9.64 -7.00
C VAL A 25 11.16 -8.25 -6.49
N VAL A 26 11.56 -7.21 -7.22
CA VAL A 26 11.22 -5.80 -6.89
C VAL A 26 9.71 -5.61 -6.86
N THR A 27 8.99 -6.06 -7.90
CA THR A 27 7.53 -5.94 -7.96
C THR A 27 6.85 -6.67 -6.81
N LYS A 28 7.26 -7.91 -6.51
CA LYS A 28 6.68 -8.67 -5.40
C LYS A 28 6.93 -8.00 -4.05
N THR A 29 8.14 -7.49 -3.83
CA THR A 29 8.48 -6.79 -2.58
C THR A 29 7.69 -5.50 -2.43
N LEU A 30 7.70 -4.61 -3.44
CA LEU A 30 6.97 -3.33 -3.36
C LEU A 30 5.47 -3.53 -3.13
N LEU A 31 4.85 -4.50 -3.83
CA LEU A 31 3.43 -4.81 -3.64
C LEU A 31 3.13 -5.43 -2.28
N ARG A 32 4.06 -6.24 -1.74
CA ARG A 32 3.93 -6.81 -0.39
C ARG A 32 3.94 -5.71 0.66
N GLU A 33 4.92 -4.81 0.59
CA GLU A 33 5.04 -3.69 1.54
C GLU A 33 3.82 -2.77 1.45
N LEU A 34 3.35 -2.44 0.25
CA LEU A 34 2.13 -1.66 0.08
C LEU A 34 0.91 -2.32 0.74
N LYS A 35 0.70 -3.62 0.52
CA LYS A 35 -0.41 -4.37 1.14
C LYS A 35 -0.28 -4.40 2.67
N TRP A 36 0.94 -4.51 3.19
CA TRP A 36 1.19 -4.43 4.61
C TRP A 36 0.82 -3.05 5.17
N HIS A 37 1.25 -1.96 4.53
CA HIS A 37 0.92 -0.60 4.95
C HIS A 37 -0.58 -0.32 4.93
N LEU A 38 -1.32 -0.82 3.93
CA LEU A 38 -2.78 -0.68 3.91
C LEU A 38 -3.44 -1.38 5.09
N LYS A 39 -2.98 -2.60 5.42
CA LYS A 39 -3.49 -3.36 6.57
C LYS A 39 -3.15 -2.67 7.90
N GLU A 40 -1.93 -2.17 8.05
CA GLU A 40 -1.52 -1.49 9.28
C GLU A 40 -2.26 -0.17 9.45
N ARG A 41 -2.49 0.57 8.36
CA ARG A 41 -3.32 1.78 8.39
C ARG A 41 -4.75 1.48 8.80
N GLU A 42 -5.34 0.41 8.26
CA GLU A 42 -6.69 -0.03 8.66
C GLU A 42 -6.72 -0.34 10.16
N ARG A 43 -5.74 -1.08 10.68
CA ARG A 43 -5.61 -1.35 12.12
C ARG A 43 -5.54 -0.08 12.96
N LEU A 44 -4.71 0.89 12.57
CA LEU A 44 -4.57 2.16 13.30
C LEU A 44 -5.87 2.97 13.30
N ILE A 45 -6.60 3.01 12.18
CA ILE A 45 -7.91 3.68 12.12
C ILE A 45 -8.87 3.03 13.12
N HIS A 46 -8.91 1.70 13.19
CA HIS A 46 -9.75 0.98 14.14
C HIS A 46 -9.37 1.27 15.59
N GLU A 47 -8.07 1.36 15.90
CA GLU A 47 -7.56 1.74 17.23
C GLU A 47 -8.05 3.15 17.62
N ILE A 48 -7.87 4.12 16.73
CA ILE A 48 -8.31 5.52 16.95
C ILE A 48 -9.81 5.60 17.16
N GLU A 49 -10.61 4.92 16.33
CA GLU A 49 -12.06 4.86 16.51
C GLU A 49 -12.45 4.25 17.86
N ASN A 50 -11.74 3.21 18.28
CA ASN A 50 -12.00 2.55 19.54
C ASN A 50 -11.70 3.48 20.71
N GLU A 51 -10.52 4.09 20.75
CA GLU A 51 -10.16 5.07 21.78
C GLU A 51 -11.18 6.21 21.87
N GLN A 52 -11.66 6.71 20.73
CA GLN A 52 -12.71 7.73 20.71
C GLN A 52 -14.03 7.22 21.29
N LYS A 53 -14.42 5.98 21.01
CA LYS A 53 -15.64 5.38 21.59
C LYS A 53 -15.50 5.18 23.09
N VAL A 54 -14.37 4.66 23.57
CA VAL A 54 -14.10 4.51 25.01
C VAL A 54 -14.15 5.86 25.72
N LYS A 55 -13.55 6.90 25.14
CA LYS A 55 -13.64 8.27 25.70
C LYS A 55 -15.07 8.80 25.78
N LYS A 56 -15.93 8.47 24.80
CA LYS A 56 -17.33 8.93 24.76
C LYS A 56 -18.25 8.12 25.68
N THR A 57 -18.07 6.81 25.76
CA THR A 57 -18.97 5.90 26.47
C THR A 57 -18.45 5.52 27.86
N GLY A 58 -17.18 5.76 28.17
CA GLY A 58 -16.53 5.45 29.45
C GLY A 58 -16.23 3.96 29.67
N VAL A 59 -16.52 3.10 28.69
CA VAL A 59 -16.40 1.63 28.79
C VAL A 59 -15.78 1.08 27.51
N ASP A 60 -14.88 0.10 27.63
CA ASP A 60 -14.26 -0.60 26.51
C ASP A 60 -15.10 -1.83 26.09
N TYR A 61 -15.60 -1.80 24.85
CA TYR A 61 -16.39 -2.86 24.22
C TYR A 61 -15.59 -3.63 23.15
N ASN A 62 -14.26 -3.57 23.18
CA ASN A 62 -13.40 -4.24 22.20
C ASN A 62 -13.73 -5.73 22.00
N TRP A 63 -14.07 -6.46 23.07
CA TRP A 63 -14.41 -7.89 23.02
C TRP A 63 -15.74 -8.21 22.33
N LEU A 64 -16.64 -7.23 22.21
CA LEU A 64 -17.95 -7.36 21.55
C LEU A 64 -17.89 -7.11 20.03
N ARG A 65 -16.77 -6.59 19.53
CA ARG A 65 -16.62 -6.24 18.11
C ARG A 65 -16.22 -7.49 17.33
N SER A 66 -17.13 -8.04 16.52
CA SER A 66 -16.68 -8.89 15.42
C SER A 66 -15.91 -8.00 14.45
N TYR A 67 -14.61 -8.20 14.28
CA TYR A 67 -13.82 -7.51 13.27
C TYR A 67 -14.36 -7.88 11.88
N GLN A 68 -15.35 -7.14 11.40
CA GLN A 68 -15.64 -7.06 9.97
C GLN A 68 -14.50 -6.25 9.39
N THR A 69 -13.37 -6.90 9.16
CA THR A 69 -12.26 -6.32 8.40
C THR A 69 -12.81 -6.01 7.03
N SER A 70 -13.18 -4.75 6.81
CA SER A 70 -13.42 -4.20 5.48
C SER A 70 -12.08 -4.17 4.77
N HIS A 71 -11.61 -5.36 4.37
CA HIS A 71 -10.34 -5.52 3.71
C HIS A 71 -10.30 -4.54 2.56
N THR A 72 -9.43 -3.54 2.68
CA THR A 72 -9.20 -2.57 1.62
C THR A 72 -8.51 -3.33 0.48
N MET A 73 -9.32 -3.99 -0.34
CA MET A 73 -8.84 -4.77 -1.48
C MET A 73 -8.54 -3.81 -2.62
N ILE A 74 -7.29 -3.85 -3.08
CA ILE A 74 -6.89 -3.14 -4.30
C ILE A 74 -7.66 -3.76 -5.47
N PRO A 75 -8.45 -2.99 -6.23
CA PRO A 75 -9.15 -3.50 -7.40
C PRO A 75 -8.17 -4.11 -8.41
N ALA A 76 -8.59 -5.15 -9.12
CA ALA A 76 -7.71 -5.88 -10.03
C ALA A 76 -7.08 -5.00 -11.13
N THR A 77 -7.77 -3.96 -11.57
CA THR A 77 -7.27 -2.97 -12.54
C THR A 77 -6.11 -2.16 -11.97
N GLU A 78 -6.25 -1.68 -10.72
CA GLU A 78 -5.21 -0.90 -10.04
C GLU A 78 -4.01 -1.77 -9.68
N GLN A 79 -4.26 -3.00 -9.25
CA GLN A 79 -3.23 -4.02 -8.99
C GLN A 79 -2.34 -4.26 -10.22
N ARG A 80 -2.94 -4.42 -11.40
CA ARG A 80 -2.19 -4.59 -12.66
C ARG A 80 -1.38 -3.35 -13.02
N GLN A 81 -1.93 -2.15 -12.82
CA GLN A 81 -1.19 -0.91 -13.08
C GLN A 81 0.01 -0.76 -12.14
N LEU A 82 -0.15 -1.09 -10.86
CA LEU A 82 0.95 -1.10 -9.89
C LEU A 82 2.03 -2.12 -10.27
N GLU A 83 1.67 -3.32 -10.72
CA GLU A 83 2.61 -4.33 -11.20
C GLU A 83 3.46 -3.81 -12.36
N VAL A 84 2.83 -3.14 -13.33
CA VAL A 84 3.52 -2.52 -14.47
C VAL A 84 4.48 -1.42 -14.01
N LEU A 85 4.07 -0.56 -13.08
CA LEU A 85 4.94 0.50 -12.53
C LEU A 85 6.12 -0.07 -11.74
N CYS A 86 5.87 -1.05 -10.86
CA CYS A 86 6.93 -1.66 -10.06
C CYS A 86 7.96 -2.40 -10.92
N SER A 87 7.52 -3.01 -12.03
CA SER A 87 8.43 -3.72 -12.94
C SER A 87 9.44 -2.81 -13.65
N GLN A 88 9.19 -1.49 -13.63
CA GLN A 88 10.07 -0.47 -14.20
C GLN A 88 11.10 0.05 -13.20
N VAL A 89 10.98 -0.30 -11.92
CA VAL A 89 11.94 0.10 -10.88
C VAL A 89 13.18 -0.78 -10.97
N GLN A 90 14.36 -0.15 -11.06
CA GLN A 90 15.61 -0.89 -11.01
C GLN A 90 15.82 -1.51 -9.61
N PRO A 91 16.32 -2.75 -9.50
CA PRO A 91 16.52 -3.39 -8.21
C PRO A 91 17.36 -2.59 -7.20
N CYS A 92 18.40 -1.89 -7.67
CA CYS A 92 19.23 -1.02 -6.83
C CYS A 92 18.48 0.20 -6.26
N GLN A 93 17.35 0.59 -6.86
CA GLN A 93 16.54 1.73 -6.43
C GLN A 93 15.36 1.32 -5.55
N ALA A 94 15.08 0.03 -5.39
CA ALA A 94 13.95 -0.45 -4.62
C ALA A 94 13.98 0.03 -3.15
N GLY A 95 15.17 0.07 -2.53
CA GLY A 95 15.34 0.59 -1.17
C GLY A 95 14.91 2.05 -1.03
N THR A 96 15.26 2.90 -2.01
CA THR A 96 14.87 4.32 -2.02
C THR A 96 13.37 4.53 -2.21
N VAL A 97 12.70 3.62 -2.93
CA VAL A 97 11.23 3.65 -3.07
C VAL A 97 10.57 3.26 -1.74
N LEU A 98 11.11 2.27 -1.04
CA LEU A 98 10.58 1.79 0.25
C LEU A 98 10.83 2.75 1.42
N SER A 99 11.84 3.60 1.35
CA SER A 99 12.19 4.52 2.44
C SER A 99 11.38 5.83 2.44
N ARG A 100 10.44 6.01 1.51
CA ARG A 100 9.61 7.22 1.37
C ARG A 100 8.24 7.00 1.98
#